data_AF-A0A0Q4NBW4-F1
#
_entry.id   AF-A0A0Q4NBW4-F1
#
_cell.length_a   1.000
_cell.length_b   1.000
_cell.length_c   1.000
_cell.angle_alpha   90.00
_cell.angle_beta   90.00
_cell.angle_gamma   90.00
#
_symmetry.space_group_name_H-M   'P 1'
#
loop_
_entity.id
_entity.type
_entity.pdbx_description
1 polymer ?
#
loop_
_entity_poly.entity_id
_entity_poly.type
_entity_poly.pdbx_seq_one_letter_code
_entity_poly.pdbx_strand_id
1 'polypeptide(L)'
;MKTLSKHLDVTAEINAVIDYVRLKWTPIENLDILVNQLQVRAFHDWRSFFDPSIGGMAGTLSGLHGQRKELLAKAYTGIALETAIVMDKPAQLIMHLLTQALALKDAARKLDGEWNFENASAATCRSARLRHPTLGYAVPKGWQAAGQGYDPNVHMAEYDNKADADLFQGTDLEAPRTQPLHQMISLPQVAHNEIEHRKKPANTLVSSIYSHFLGVREYLNTVQLVSAIESLTDWNAKGLVTHLDLATEHPMLNVMFKLMPQAQDLDFDAAVAQATQRALEFERMSDEQKAQRRESLVALTREIVRAAQSPTAQEKAEQQAHERTVHRLLIEAYGTNGADPKNDYGLTL
;
A
#
# COMPACT_ATOMS: atom_id res chain seq x y z
N MET A 1 -18.87 -8.50 11.49
CA MET A 1 -17.85 -7.92 10.60
C MET A 1 -16.46 -8.20 11.16
N LYS A 2 -15.56 -8.81 10.39
CA LYS A 2 -14.17 -9.03 10.83
C LYS A 2 -13.37 -7.75 10.62
N THR A 3 -12.77 -7.24 11.69
CA THR A 3 -11.77 -6.18 11.60
C THR A 3 -10.53 -6.73 10.88
N LEU A 4 -10.00 -5.95 9.94
CA LEU A 4 -8.72 -6.20 9.29
C LEU A 4 -7.64 -6.47 10.35
N SER A 5 -7.15 -7.71 10.42
CA SER A 5 -6.14 -8.13 11.41
C SER A 5 -4.82 -8.45 10.72
N LYS A 6 -3.72 -8.44 11.49
CA LYS A 6 -2.38 -8.81 10.99
C LYS A 6 -2.31 -10.24 10.39
N HIS A 7 -3.35 -11.06 10.58
CA HIS A 7 -3.42 -12.47 10.23
C HIS A 7 -4.67 -12.81 9.39
N LEU A 8 -4.92 -12.05 8.32
CA LEU A 8 -5.98 -12.40 7.37
C LEU A 8 -5.68 -13.76 6.74
N ASP A 9 -6.55 -14.73 7.00
CA ASP A 9 -6.50 -16.06 6.39
C ASP A 9 -7.13 -16.00 4.99
N VAL A 10 -6.28 -16.10 3.97
CA VAL A 10 -6.68 -16.05 2.56
C VAL A 10 -7.62 -17.20 2.19
N THR A 11 -7.46 -18.37 2.82
CA THR A 11 -8.34 -19.52 2.57
C THR A 11 -9.74 -19.24 3.09
N ALA A 12 -9.84 -18.69 4.31
CA ALA A 12 -11.11 -18.27 4.88
C ALA A 12 -11.76 -17.15 4.05
N GLU A 13 -10.97 -16.23 3.50
CA GLU A 13 -11.45 -15.15 2.63
C GLU A 13 -12.01 -15.70 1.31
N ILE A 14 -11.32 -16.63 0.66
CA ILE A 14 -11.79 -17.33 -0.54
C ILE A 14 -13.13 -18.00 -0.28
N ASN A 15 -13.24 -18.76 0.82
CA ASN A 15 -14.48 -19.44 1.19
C ASN A 15 -15.63 -18.44 1.44
N ALA A 16 -15.37 -17.33 2.12
CA ALA A 16 -16.38 -16.30 2.36
C ALA A 16 -16.89 -15.68 1.06
N VAL A 17 -16.01 -15.43 0.08
CA VAL A 17 -16.40 -14.96 -1.26
C VAL A 17 -17.25 -16.00 -1.97
N ILE A 18 -16.84 -17.28 -1.98
CA ILE A 18 -17.57 -18.38 -2.62
C ILE A 18 -18.98 -18.50 -2.03
N ASP A 19 -19.08 -18.57 -0.70
CA ASP A 19 -20.35 -18.79 0.00
C ASP A 19 -21.30 -17.62 -0.22
N TYR A 20 -20.78 -16.39 -0.20
CA TYR A 20 -21.58 -15.20 -0.46
C TYR A 20 -22.10 -15.16 -1.91
N VAL A 21 -21.28 -15.51 -2.90
CA VAL A 21 -21.71 -15.61 -4.29
C VAL A 21 -22.78 -16.70 -4.46
N ARG A 22 -22.61 -17.90 -3.85
CA ARG A 22 -23.64 -18.96 -3.85
C ARG A 22 -24.96 -18.48 -3.24
N LEU A 23 -24.88 -17.65 -2.21
CA LEU A 23 -26.05 -17.10 -1.55
C LEU A 23 -26.78 -16.07 -2.41
N LYS A 24 -26.06 -15.22 -3.15
CA LYS A 24 -26.63 -14.03 -3.82
C LYS A 24 -26.77 -14.13 -5.34
N TRP A 25 -26.14 -15.11 -5.99
CA TRP A 25 -26.15 -15.27 -7.44
C TRP A 25 -26.79 -16.59 -7.88
N THR A 26 -27.18 -16.67 -9.15
CA THR A 26 -27.58 -17.94 -9.77
C THR A 26 -26.42 -18.94 -9.75
N PRO A 27 -26.67 -20.26 -9.75
CA PRO A 27 -25.60 -21.26 -9.70
C PRO A 27 -24.55 -21.07 -10.81
N ILE A 28 -23.28 -21.12 -10.42
CA ILE A 28 -22.10 -21.06 -11.30
C ILE A 28 -21.34 -22.38 -11.12
N GLU A 29 -21.12 -23.10 -12.21
CA GLU A 29 -20.36 -24.34 -12.19
C GLU A 29 -18.88 -24.05 -11.86
N ASN A 30 -18.26 -24.87 -11.00
CA ASN A 30 -16.86 -24.73 -10.58
C ASN A 30 -16.51 -23.33 -10.02
N LEU A 31 -17.44 -22.70 -9.30
CA LEU A 31 -17.26 -21.37 -8.72
C LEU A 31 -16.00 -21.27 -7.84
N ASP A 32 -15.69 -22.31 -7.08
CA ASP A 32 -14.49 -22.40 -6.25
C ASP A 32 -13.20 -22.28 -7.09
N ILE A 33 -13.13 -22.99 -8.22
CA ILE A 33 -12.02 -22.89 -9.18
C ILE A 33 -11.93 -21.48 -9.76
N LEU A 34 -13.07 -20.88 -10.12
CA LEU A 34 -13.10 -19.51 -10.63
C LEU A 34 -12.57 -18.50 -9.60
N VAL A 35 -13.07 -18.54 -8.36
CA VAL A 35 -12.66 -17.60 -7.31
C VAL A 35 -11.17 -17.75 -7.01
N ASN A 36 -10.67 -18.98 -6.90
CA ASN A 36 -9.25 -19.23 -6.68
C ASN A 36 -8.39 -18.68 -7.83
N GLN A 37 -8.77 -18.92 -9.09
CA GLN A 37 -8.05 -18.36 -10.25
C GLN A 37 -8.00 -16.83 -10.24
N LEU A 38 -9.08 -16.17 -9.85
CA LEU A 38 -9.13 -14.71 -9.73
C LEU A 38 -8.26 -14.21 -8.58
N GLN A 39 -8.26 -14.91 -7.45
CA GLN A 39 -7.41 -14.60 -6.31
C GLN A 39 -5.93 -14.70 -6.67
N VAL A 40 -5.48 -15.81 -7.27
CA VAL A 40 -4.05 -15.96 -7.60
C VAL A 40 -3.63 -14.94 -8.66
N ARG A 41 -4.49 -14.68 -9.65
CA ARG A 41 -4.23 -13.62 -10.64
C ARG A 41 -4.06 -12.25 -9.97
N ALA A 42 -4.95 -11.88 -9.05
CA ALA A 42 -4.87 -10.62 -8.32
C ALA A 42 -3.59 -10.55 -7.46
N PHE A 43 -3.26 -11.63 -6.75
CA PHE A 43 -2.08 -11.66 -5.89
C PHE A 43 -0.79 -11.52 -6.67
N HIS A 44 -0.73 -12.10 -7.86
CA HIS A 44 0.38 -11.96 -8.77
C HIS A 44 0.50 -10.54 -9.33
N ASP A 45 -0.60 -9.96 -9.81
CA ASP A 45 -0.59 -8.62 -10.38
C ASP A 45 -0.27 -7.55 -9.30
N TRP A 46 -0.65 -7.78 -8.04
CA TRP A 46 -0.36 -6.91 -6.87
C TRP A 46 0.82 -7.40 -6.01
N ARG A 47 1.67 -8.31 -6.52
CA ARG A 47 2.68 -9.02 -5.70
C ARG A 47 3.63 -8.11 -4.94
N SER A 48 4.01 -6.98 -5.54
CA SER A 48 4.91 -5.96 -4.99
C SER A 48 4.18 -4.76 -4.39
N PHE A 49 2.91 -4.54 -4.73
CA PHE A 49 2.21 -3.30 -4.39
C PHE A 49 1.79 -3.24 -2.93
N PHE A 50 1.98 -2.08 -2.33
CA PHE A 50 1.60 -1.77 -0.95
C PHE A 50 1.21 -0.29 -0.88
N ASP A 51 0.45 0.08 0.14
CA ASP A 51 0.08 1.47 0.39
C ASP A 51 0.40 1.85 1.84
N PRO A 52 1.33 2.79 2.10
CA PRO A 52 1.65 3.24 3.46
C PRO A 52 0.49 3.90 4.22
N SER A 53 -0.57 4.32 3.50
CA SER A 53 -1.76 4.91 4.10
C SER A 53 -2.74 3.88 4.67
N ILE A 54 -2.63 2.62 4.25
CA ILE A 54 -3.41 1.51 4.82
C ILE A 54 -2.55 0.71 5.80
N GLY A 55 -3.15 -0.19 6.57
CA GLY A 55 -2.41 -1.12 7.42
C GLY A 55 -1.60 -0.48 8.57
N GLY A 56 -1.78 0.82 8.82
CA GLY A 56 -1.19 1.53 9.96
C GLY A 56 0.29 1.90 9.84
N MET A 57 0.93 1.73 8.68
CA MET A 57 2.38 1.93 8.54
C MET A 57 2.86 3.31 9.01
N ALA A 58 2.23 4.39 8.55
CA ALA A 58 2.58 5.74 8.97
C ALA A 58 2.39 5.94 10.49
N GLY A 59 1.33 5.37 11.07
CA GLY A 59 1.06 5.41 12.50
C GLY A 59 2.12 4.65 13.30
N THR A 60 2.47 3.44 12.88
CA THR A 60 3.51 2.62 13.53
C THR A 60 4.87 3.31 13.49
N LEU A 61 5.30 3.80 12.31
CA LEU A 61 6.58 4.50 12.18
C LEU A 61 6.63 5.79 13.03
N SER A 62 5.56 6.58 13.02
CA SER A 62 5.45 7.78 13.86
C SER A 62 5.52 7.43 15.35
N GLY A 63 4.84 6.37 15.78
CA GLY A 63 4.86 5.86 17.14
C GLY A 63 6.26 5.42 17.59
N LEU A 64 6.95 4.62 16.77
CA LEU A 64 8.33 4.19 17.03
C LEU A 64 9.28 5.39 17.14
N HIS A 65 9.13 6.39 16.27
CA HIS A 65 9.96 7.59 16.30
C HIS A 65 9.68 8.45 17.55
N GLY A 66 8.42 8.61 17.94
CA GLY A 66 8.02 9.28 19.17
C GLY A 66 8.61 8.60 20.41
N GLN A 67 8.45 7.28 20.51
CA GLN A 67 9.02 6.46 21.58
C GLN A 67 10.55 6.59 21.64
N ARG A 68 11.22 6.59 20.50
CA ARG A 68 12.67 6.76 20.42
C ARG A 68 13.12 8.11 20.98
N LYS A 69 12.42 9.19 20.62
CA LYS A 69 12.67 10.53 21.15
C LYS A 69 12.50 10.59 22.67
N GLU A 70 11.46 9.95 23.20
CA GLU A 70 11.23 9.89 24.65
C GLU A 70 12.34 9.13 25.39
N LEU A 71 12.85 8.04 24.81
CA LEU A 71 13.96 7.29 25.39
C LEU A 71 15.26 8.11 25.41
N LEU A 72 15.55 8.85 24.33
CA LEU A 72 16.70 9.75 24.27
C LEU A 72 16.57 10.92 25.25
N ALA A 73 15.37 11.47 25.42
CA ALA A 73 15.10 12.55 26.36
C ALA A 73 15.30 12.17 27.83
N LYS A 74 15.31 10.86 28.15
CA LYS A 74 15.68 10.37 29.50
C LYS A 74 17.20 10.37 29.73
N ALA A 75 18.00 10.35 28.67
CA ALA A 75 19.46 10.27 28.73
C ALA A 75 20.16 11.61 28.44
N TYR A 76 19.54 12.48 27.65
CA TYR A 76 20.12 13.74 27.18
C TYR A 76 19.15 14.92 27.35
N THR A 77 19.70 16.12 27.46
CA THR A 77 18.93 17.39 27.55
C THR A 77 19.55 18.48 26.67
N GLY A 78 18.78 19.53 26.36
CA GLY A 78 19.24 20.67 25.56
C GLY A 78 19.81 20.27 24.19
N ILE A 79 20.91 20.90 23.78
CA ILE A 79 21.57 20.67 22.49
C ILE A 79 22.02 19.21 22.33
N ALA A 80 22.42 18.54 23.42
CA ALA A 80 22.80 17.14 23.37
C ALA A 80 21.61 16.24 23.00
N LEU A 81 20.40 16.54 23.47
CA LEU A 81 19.19 15.83 23.09
C LEU A 81 18.84 16.04 21.61
N GLU A 82 18.86 17.29 21.15
CA GLU A 82 18.59 17.62 19.74
C GLU A 82 19.58 16.90 18.81
N THR A 83 20.86 16.90 19.19
CA THR A 83 21.93 16.20 18.47
C THR A 83 21.70 14.68 18.50
N ALA A 84 21.35 14.12 19.66
CA ALA A 84 21.10 12.69 19.79
C ALA A 84 19.93 12.23 18.91
N ILE A 85 18.84 12.98 18.86
CA ILE A 85 17.67 12.68 18.01
C ILE A 85 18.06 12.62 16.53
N VAL A 86 18.94 13.53 16.09
CA VAL A 86 19.38 13.58 14.69
C VAL A 86 20.38 12.48 14.37
N MET A 87 21.25 12.11 15.30
CA MET A 87 22.33 11.13 15.08
C MET A 87 21.94 9.68 15.37
N ASP A 88 20.83 9.46 16.09
CA ASP A 88 20.36 8.14 16.44
C ASP A 88 19.97 7.33 15.20
N LYS A 89 20.67 6.21 14.97
CA LYS A 89 20.46 5.39 13.76
C LYS A 89 19.06 4.81 13.68
N PRO A 90 18.40 4.33 14.76
CA PRO A 90 16.99 3.96 14.73
C PRO A 90 16.07 5.11 14.28
N ALA A 91 16.26 6.32 14.82
CA ALA A 91 15.46 7.47 14.43
C ALA A 91 15.65 7.84 12.95
N GLN A 92 16.90 7.84 12.45
CA GLN A 92 17.21 8.04 11.04
C GLN A 92 16.57 6.97 10.15
N LEU A 93 16.68 5.69 10.57
CA LEU A 93 16.11 4.56 9.84
C LEU A 93 14.61 4.72 9.65
N ILE A 94 13.87 5.10 10.69
CA ILE A 94 12.41 5.31 10.62
C ILE A 94 12.05 6.38 9.60
N MET A 95 12.76 7.52 9.64
CA MET A 95 12.53 8.62 8.70
C MET A 95 12.81 8.18 7.26
N HIS A 96 13.90 7.46 7.03
CA HIS A 96 14.23 6.94 5.71
C HIS A 96 13.22 5.91 5.22
N LEU A 97 12.78 4.97 6.07
CA LEU A 97 11.79 3.96 5.70
C LEU A 97 10.48 4.60 5.21
N LEU A 98 9.98 5.64 5.88
CA LEU A 98 8.75 6.32 5.46
C LEU A 98 8.93 7.01 4.10
N THR A 99 10.04 7.73 3.90
CA THR A 99 10.33 8.38 2.61
C THR A 99 10.45 7.36 1.49
N GLN A 100 11.17 6.25 1.71
CA GLN A 100 11.31 5.19 0.72
C GLN A 100 9.97 4.50 0.45
N ALA A 101 9.15 4.26 1.46
CA ALA A 101 7.82 3.66 1.31
C ALA A 101 6.91 4.49 0.40
N LEU A 102 6.89 5.81 0.60
CA LEU A 102 6.12 6.73 -0.23
C LEU A 102 6.64 6.76 -1.68
N ALA A 103 7.96 6.77 -1.87
CA ALA A 103 8.57 6.77 -3.21
C ALA A 103 8.37 5.44 -3.96
N LEU A 104 8.43 4.32 -3.23
CA LEU A 104 8.34 2.98 -3.82
C LEU A 104 6.92 2.54 -4.16
N LYS A 105 5.89 3.09 -3.52
CA LYS A 105 4.49 2.74 -3.77
C LYS A 105 4.14 2.76 -5.27
N ASP A 106 4.45 3.87 -5.94
CA ASP A 106 4.09 4.04 -7.36
C ASP A 106 4.96 3.15 -8.27
N ALA A 107 6.24 2.98 -7.95
CA ALA A 107 7.12 2.08 -8.68
C ALA A 107 6.70 0.61 -8.53
N ALA A 108 6.29 0.20 -7.33
CA ALA A 108 5.79 -1.13 -7.02
C ALA A 108 4.48 -1.45 -7.75
N ARG A 109 3.63 -0.44 -7.98
CA ARG A 109 2.42 -0.57 -8.81
C ARG A 109 2.74 -0.81 -10.28
N LYS A 110 3.87 -0.25 -10.73
CA LYS A 110 4.31 -0.29 -12.14
C LYS A 110 5.37 -1.36 -12.41
N LEU A 111 5.40 -2.42 -11.60
CA LEU A 111 6.43 -3.47 -11.69
C LEU A 111 6.51 -4.11 -13.08
N ASP A 112 5.37 -4.32 -13.74
CA ASP A 112 5.30 -4.88 -15.10
C ASP A 112 4.95 -3.83 -16.17
N GLY A 113 5.15 -2.54 -15.85
CA GLY A 113 4.77 -1.40 -16.70
C GLY A 113 3.57 -0.62 -16.17
N GLU A 114 3.07 0.32 -16.97
CA GLU A 114 1.95 1.18 -16.56
C GLU A 114 0.69 0.37 -16.22
N TRP A 115 0.25 0.46 -14.96
CA TRP A 115 -0.90 -0.29 -14.49
C TRP A 115 -2.22 0.38 -14.88
N ASN A 116 -3.09 -0.38 -15.55
CA ASN A 116 -4.44 0.04 -15.86
C ASN A 116 -5.45 -1.04 -15.41
N PHE A 117 -6.28 -0.69 -14.41
CA PHE A 117 -7.28 -1.60 -13.85
C PHE A 117 -8.31 -2.04 -14.89
N GLU A 118 -8.80 -1.15 -15.74
CA GLU A 118 -9.81 -1.49 -16.75
C GLU A 118 -9.28 -2.52 -17.75
N ASN A 119 -8.05 -2.34 -18.21
CA ASN A 119 -7.39 -3.28 -19.12
C ASN A 119 -7.15 -4.64 -18.47
N ALA A 120 -6.60 -4.65 -17.25
CA ALA A 120 -6.36 -5.88 -16.49
C ALA A 120 -7.66 -6.63 -16.15
N SER A 121 -8.68 -5.90 -15.71
CA SER A 121 -10.01 -6.41 -15.41
C SER A 121 -10.68 -6.97 -16.66
N ALA A 122 -10.63 -6.26 -17.79
CA ALA A 122 -11.19 -6.74 -19.06
C ALA A 122 -10.49 -8.01 -19.56
N ALA A 123 -9.15 -8.08 -19.46
CA ALA A 123 -8.38 -9.27 -19.81
C ALA A 123 -8.77 -10.46 -18.90
N THR A 124 -8.90 -10.21 -17.60
CA THR A 124 -9.32 -11.21 -16.60
C THR A 124 -10.73 -11.72 -16.89
N CYS A 125 -11.69 -10.83 -17.17
CA CYS A 125 -13.06 -11.19 -17.56
C CYS A 125 -13.09 -12.05 -18.82
N ARG A 126 -12.32 -11.68 -19.86
CA ARG A 126 -12.22 -12.49 -21.09
C ARG A 126 -11.67 -13.88 -20.81
N SER A 127 -10.58 -13.98 -20.04
CA SER A 127 -9.96 -15.26 -19.68
C SER A 127 -10.91 -16.14 -18.86
N ALA A 128 -11.60 -15.56 -17.87
CA ALA A 128 -12.57 -16.27 -17.04
C ALA A 128 -13.74 -16.83 -17.87
N ARG A 129 -14.34 -16.02 -18.76
CA ARG A 129 -15.47 -16.45 -19.60
C ARG A 129 -15.10 -17.54 -20.61
N LEU A 130 -13.85 -17.55 -21.10
CA LEU A 130 -13.37 -18.62 -21.98
C LEU A 130 -13.22 -19.96 -21.24
N ARG A 131 -12.87 -19.91 -19.95
CA ARG A 131 -12.61 -21.09 -19.11
C ARG A 131 -13.84 -21.62 -18.39
N HIS A 132 -14.79 -20.73 -18.12
CA HIS A 132 -16.02 -21.03 -17.38
C HIS A 132 -17.23 -20.59 -18.22
N PRO A 133 -17.68 -21.39 -19.21
CA PRO A 133 -18.73 -20.97 -20.14
C PRO A 133 -20.07 -20.64 -19.47
N THR A 134 -20.42 -21.35 -18.39
CA THR A 134 -21.65 -21.14 -17.62
C THR A 134 -21.71 -19.78 -16.93
N LEU A 135 -20.55 -19.16 -16.65
CA LEU A 135 -20.44 -17.81 -16.11
C LEU A 135 -21.15 -16.76 -16.98
N GLY A 136 -21.21 -16.98 -18.30
CA GLY A 136 -21.86 -16.04 -19.22
C GLY A 136 -23.36 -15.81 -18.95
N TYR A 137 -24.00 -16.74 -18.23
CA TYR A 137 -25.42 -16.70 -17.87
C TYR A 137 -25.64 -16.33 -16.39
N ALA A 138 -24.57 -16.16 -15.62
CA ALA A 138 -24.66 -15.88 -14.20
C ALA A 138 -25.18 -14.47 -13.96
N VAL A 139 -26.21 -14.36 -13.12
CA VAL A 139 -26.84 -13.09 -12.73
C VAL A 139 -27.15 -13.09 -11.22
N PRO A 140 -27.30 -11.92 -10.58
CA PRO A 140 -27.77 -11.87 -9.20
C PRO A 140 -29.15 -12.49 -9.06
N LYS A 141 -29.46 -13.08 -7.90
CA LYS A 141 -30.82 -13.54 -7.59
C LYS A 141 -31.78 -12.33 -7.62
N GLY A 142 -32.96 -12.53 -8.21
CA GLY A 142 -33.93 -11.46 -8.43
C GLY A 142 -33.80 -10.74 -9.78
N TRP A 143 -32.75 -11.03 -10.57
CA TRP A 143 -32.50 -10.38 -11.86
C TRP A 143 -33.66 -10.47 -12.85
N GLN A 144 -34.28 -11.65 -13.00
CA GLN A 144 -35.43 -11.80 -13.88
C GLN A 144 -36.67 -11.06 -13.37
N ALA A 145 -36.86 -11.01 -12.05
CA ALA A 145 -37.98 -10.32 -11.42
C ALA A 145 -37.86 -8.80 -11.50
N ALA A 146 -36.63 -8.27 -11.57
CA ALA A 146 -36.36 -6.85 -11.76
C ALA A 146 -37.00 -6.29 -13.05
N GLY A 147 -37.07 -7.08 -14.13
CA GLY A 147 -37.82 -6.73 -15.34
C GLY A 147 -37.33 -5.46 -16.05
N GLN A 148 -38.12 -4.95 -17.00
CA GLN A 148 -37.77 -3.76 -17.82
C GLN A 148 -37.96 -2.41 -17.10
N GLY A 149 -38.59 -2.40 -15.92
CA GLY A 149 -38.89 -1.20 -15.14
C GLY A 149 -37.97 -0.97 -13.94
N TYR A 150 -36.90 -1.76 -13.81
CA TYR A 150 -35.97 -1.64 -12.68
C TYR A 150 -35.17 -0.34 -12.77
N ASP A 151 -35.41 0.59 -11.85
CA ASP A 151 -34.57 1.77 -11.68
C ASP A 151 -33.45 1.49 -10.67
N PRO A 152 -32.21 1.28 -11.12
CA PRO A 152 -31.12 0.96 -10.21
C PRO A 152 -30.81 2.10 -9.25
N ASN A 153 -31.08 3.37 -9.60
CA ASN A 153 -30.77 4.51 -8.73
C ASN A 153 -31.71 4.57 -7.53
N VAL A 154 -33.01 4.31 -7.76
CA VAL A 154 -34.00 4.19 -6.67
C VAL A 154 -33.66 3.00 -5.78
N HIS A 155 -33.41 1.83 -6.37
CA HIS A 155 -33.14 0.62 -5.61
C HIS A 155 -31.76 0.59 -4.94
N MET A 156 -30.77 1.35 -5.41
CA MET A 156 -29.52 1.56 -4.68
C MET A 156 -29.74 2.42 -3.43
N ALA A 157 -30.59 3.46 -3.50
CA ALA A 157 -30.89 4.32 -2.36
C ALA A 157 -31.69 3.59 -1.25
N GLU A 158 -32.56 2.66 -1.65
CA GLU A 158 -33.35 1.81 -0.74
C GLU A 158 -32.63 0.53 -0.32
N TYR A 159 -31.42 0.27 -0.84
CA TYR A 159 -30.72 -0.99 -0.61
C TYR A 159 -30.27 -1.12 0.85
N ASP A 160 -30.68 -2.21 1.50
CA ASP A 160 -30.18 -2.57 2.82
C ASP A 160 -28.76 -3.13 2.73
N ASN A 161 -27.78 -2.23 2.61
CA ASN A 161 -26.36 -2.56 2.62
C ASN A 161 -25.95 -3.31 3.90
N LYS A 162 -26.64 -3.06 5.03
CA LYS A 162 -26.29 -3.67 6.31
C LYS A 162 -26.64 -5.16 6.33
N ALA A 163 -27.80 -5.53 5.80
CA ALA A 163 -28.18 -6.95 5.69
C ALA A 163 -27.13 -7.77 4.90
N ASP A 164 -26.63 -7.21 3.79
CA ASP A 164 -25.61 -7.89 3.00
C ASP A 164 -24.22 -7.87 3.66
N ALA A 165 -23.88 -6.79 4.36
CA ALA A 165 -22.66 -6.72 5.16
C ALA A 165 -22.66 -7.77 6.30
N ASP A 166 -23.81 -8.00 6.93
CA ASP A 166 -23.98 -9.00 7.99
C ASP A 166 -23.87 -10.44 7.45
N LEU A 167 -24.27 -10.66 6.19
CA LEU A 167 -24.16 -11.95 5.51
C LEU A 167 -22.73 -12.24 5.03
N PHE A 168 -21.98 -11.23 4.58
CA PHE A 168 -20.62 -11.41 4.10
C PHE A 168 -19.63 -11.65 5.24
N GLN A 169 -19.09 -12.86 5.32
CA GLN A 169 -18.14 -13.26 6.37
C GLN A 169 -16.67 -12.92 6.04
N GLY A 170 -16.44 -12.34 4.86
CA GLY A 170 -15.13 -11.93 4.39
C GLY A 170 -14.73 -10.58 4.95
N THR A 171 -13.64 -10.06 4.41
CA THR A 171 -13.01 -8.85 4.89
C THR A 171 -13.63 -7.63 4.24
N ASP A 172 -14.03 -6.65 5.03
CA ASP A 172 -14.37 -5.34 4.49
C ASP A 172 -13.09 -4.51 4.32
N LEU A 173 -12.66 -4.37 3.07
CA LEU A 173 -11.48 -3.61 2.73
C LEU A 173 -11.86 -2.14 2.65
N GLU A 174 -11.76 -1.43 3.78
CA GLU A 174 -11.75 0.03 3.80
C GLU A 174 -10.44 0.55 3.17
N ALA A 175 -10.31 0.42 1.85
CA ALA A 175 -9.34 1.20 1.10
C ALA A 175 -10.04 2.47 0.58
N PRO A 176 -9.35 3.61 0.47
CA PRO A 176 -9.95 4.90 0.08
C PRO A 176 -10.67 4.93 -1.29
N ARG A 177 -10.69 3.82 -2.03
CA ARG A 177 -11.15 3.75 -3.43
C ARG A 177 -11.90 2.45 -3.79
N THR A 178 -12.15 1.54 -2.85
CA THR A 178 -12.84 0.28 -3.15
C THR A 178 -14.14 0.18 -2.37
N GLN A 179 -15.26 0.03 -3.08
CA GLN A 179 -16.50 -0.37 -2.45
C GLN A 179 -16.37 -1.80 -1.92
N PRO A 180 -17.03 -2.14 -0.81
CA PRO A 180 -17.06 -3.51 -0.31
C PRO A 180 -17.61 -4.51 -1.34
N LEU A 181 -17.07 -5.73 -1.38
CA LEU A 181 -17.46 -6.75 -2.37
C LEU A 181 -18.97 -6.99 -2.42
N HIS A 182 -19.59 -7.12 -1.25
CA HIS A 182 -21.02 -7.40 -1.10
C HIS A 182 -21.90 -6.35 -1.79
N GLN A 183 -21.48 -5.08 -1.78
CA GLN A 183 -22.16 -3.98 -2.48
C GLN A 183 -21.88 -4.03 -3.99
N MET A 184 -20.62 -4.24 -4.39
CA MET A 184 -20.20 -4.27 -5.80
C MET A 184 -20.96 -5.31 -6.64
N ILE A 185 -21.32 -6.44 -6.02
CA ILE A 185 -22.00 -7.56 -6.70
C ILE A 185 -23.50 -7.65 -6.38
N SER A 186 -24.04 -6.63 -5.71
CA SER A 186 -25.47 -6.54 -5.40
C SER A 186 -26.32 -6.36 -6.66
N LEU A 187 -27.58 -6.79 -6.63
CA LEU A 187 -28.52 -6.62 -7.74
C LEU A 187 -28.60 -5.15 -8.23
N PRO A 188 -28.82 -4.14 -7.36
CA PRO A 188 -28.87 -2.75 -7.81
C PRO A 188 -27.59 -2.28 -8.49
N GLN A 189 -26.42 -2.60 -7.91
CA GLN A 189 -25.14 -2.18 -8.47
C GLN A 189 -24.84 -2.86 -9.82
N VAL A 190 -25.18 -4.14 -9.95
CA VAL A 190 -24.99 -4.89 -11.19
C VAL A 190 -25.93 -4.38 -12.29
N ALA A 191 -27.18 -4.09 -11.95
CA ALA A 191 -28.15 -3.51 -12.89
C ALA A 191 -27.73 -2.09 -13.32
N HIS A 192 -27.27 -1.26 -12.38
CA HIS A 192 -26.68 0.06 -12.69
C HIS A 192 -25.55 -0.08 -13.71
N ASN A 193 -24.60 -0.98 -13.46
CA ASN A 193 -23.47 -1.22 -14.36
C ASN A 193 -23.89 -1.75 -15.75
N GLU A 194 -24.97 -2.53 -15.83
CA GLU A 194 -25.47 -2.99 -17.13
C GLU A 194 -26.17 -1.85 -17.90
N ILE A 195 -27.04 -1.09 -17.25
CA ILE A 195 -27.84 -0.03 -17.89
C ILE A 195 -26.94 1.15 -18.29
N GLU A 196 -26.17 1.68 -17.35
CA GLU A 196 -25.39 2.91 -17.53
C GLU A 196 -24.05 2.65 -18.24
N HIS A 197 -23.46 1.47 -18.04
CA HIS A 197 -22.11 1.17 -18.53
C HIS A 197 -22.05 0.00 -19.52
N ARG A 198 -23.19 -0.60 -19.88
CA ARG A 198 -23.30 -1.74 -20.82
C ARG A 198 -22.41 -2.92 -20.41
N LYS A 199 -22.15 -3.08 -19.11
CA LYS A 199 -21.34 -4.17 -18.56
C LYS A 199 -22.23 -5.36 -18.26
N LYS A 200 -21.90 -6.52 -18.84
CA LYS A 200 -22.60 -7.77 -18.53
C LYS A 200 -22.46 -8.13 -17.05
N PRO A 201 -23.49 -8.70 -16.40
CA PRO A 201 -23.44 -9.11 -15.00
C PRO A 201 -22.22 -9.97 -14.64
N ALA A 202 -21.90 -10.93 -15.50
CA ALA A 202 -20.72 -11.79 -15.37
C ALA A 202 -19.39 -11.01 -15.29
N ASN A 203 -19.25 -9.93 -16.07
CA ASN A 203 -18.05 -9.10 -16.03
C ASN A 203 -17.98 -8.31 -14.72
N THR A 204 -19.12 -7.79 -14.25
CA THR A 204 -19.19 -7.11 -12.95
C THR A 204 -18.72 -8.06 -11.85
N LEU A 205 -19.31 -9.26 -11.76
CA LEU A 205 -18.93 -10.28 -10.78
C LEU A 205 -17.43 -10.58 -10.78
N VAL A 206 -16.87 -10.91 -11.95
CA VAL A 206 -15.44 -11.22 -12.09
C VAL A 206 -14.57 -10.03 -11.69
N SER A 207 -14.89 -8.83 -12.18
CA SER A 207 -14.11 -7.64 -11.90
C SER A 207 -14.13 -7.26 -10.41
N SER A 208 -15.25 -7.47 -9.73
CA SER A 208 -15.42 -7.18 -8.31
C SER A 208 -14.65 -8.18 -7.44
N ILE A 209 -14.74 -9.49 -7.73
CA ILE A 209 -13.95 -10.51 -7.02
C ILE A 209 -12.45 -10.27 -7.24
N TYR A 210 -12.05 -9.98 -8.48
CA TYR A 210 -10.66 -9.65 -8.80
C TYR A 210 -10.17 -8.41 -8.05
N SER A 211 -10.94 -7.32 -8.06
CA SER A 211 -10.62 -6.08 -7.34
C SER A 211 -10.55 -6.28 -5.83
N HIS A 212 -11.43 -7.12 -5.27
CA HIS A 212 -11.40 -7.49 -3.85
C HIS A 212 -10.07 -8.11 -3.47
N PHE A 213 -9.61 -9.13 -4.22
CA PHE A 213 -8.33 -9.77 -3.92
C PHE A 213 -7.10 -8.91 -4.21
N LEU A 214 -7.18 -7.91 -5.11
CA LEU A 214 -6.14 -6.89 -5.24
C LEU A 214 -6.00 -6.13 -3.91
N GLY A 215 -7.11 -5.65 -3.35
CA GLY A 215 -7.11 -4.96 -2.05
C GLY A 215 -6.66 -5.86 -0.90
N VAL A 216 -7.05 -7.15 -0.89
CA VAL A 216 -6.55 -8.11 0.10
C VAL A 216 -5.03 -8.22 0.02
N ARG A 217 -4.47 -8.37 -1.19
CA ARG A 217 -3.02 -8.48 -1.39
C ARG A 217 -2.29 -7.21 -0.97
N GLU A 218 -2.83 -6.05 -1.32
CA GLU A 218 -2.30 -4.74 -0.91
C GLU A 218 -2.18 -4.63 0.60
N TYR A 219 -3.27 -4.96 1.31
CA TYR A 219 -3.30 -4.94 2.77
C TYR A 219 -2.28 -5.91 3.39
N LEU A 220 -2.24 -7.14 2.88
CA LEU A 220 -1.29 -8.15 3.34
C LEU A 220 0.17 -7.70 3.15
N ASN A 221 0.51 -7.13 1.98
CA ASN A 221 1.85 -6.62 1.71
C ASN A 221 2.22 -5.48 2.67
N THR A 222 1.32 -4.53 2.91
CA THR A 222 1.58 -3.43 3.85
C THR A 222 1.78 -3.95 5.27
N VAL A 223 0.91 -4.85 5.75
CA VAL A 223 1.00 -5.40 7.11
C VAL A 223 2.27 -6.23 7.30
N GLN A 224 2.64 -7.06 6.31
CA GLN A 224 3.87 -7.86 6.35
C GLN A 224 5.10 -6.95 6.42
N LEU A 225 5.10 -5.86 5.65
CA LEU A 225 6.16 -4.86 5.70
C LEU A 225 6.23 -4.19 7.08
N VAL A 226 5.09 -3.78 7.66
CA VAL A 226 5.04 -3.19 9.00
C VAL A 226 5.56 -4.16 10.06
N SER A 227 5.12 -5.42 10.02
CA SER A 227 5.57 -6.45 10.96
C SER A 227 7.07 -6.72 10.84
N ALA A 228 7.60 -6.71 9.62
CA ALA A 228 9.03 -6.85 9.38
C ALA A 228 9.80 -5.65 9.96
N ILE A 229 9.29 -4.42 9.79
CA ILE A 229 9.88 -3.21 10.39
C ILE A 229 9.89 -3.27 11.91
N GLU A 230 8.76 -3.62 12.53
CA GLU A 230 8.66 -3.77 13.99
C GLU A 230 9.71 -4.75 14.54
N SER A 231 10.13 -5.72 13.72
CA SER A 231 11.11 -6.75 14.08
C SER A 231 12.55 -6.46 13.64
N LEU A 232 12.82 -5.34 12.95
CA LEU A 232 14.13 -5.05 12.34
C LEU A 232 15.26 -4.87 13.37
N THR A 233 14.95 -4.29 14.53
CA THR A 233 15.94 -3.94 15.55
C THR A 233 15.24 -3.77 16.91
N ASP A 234 16.03 -3.66 17.97
CA ASP A 234 15.52 -3.25 19.27
C ASP A 234 15.22 -1.74 19.30
N TRP A 235 13.96 -1.40 19.01
CA TRP A 235 13.47 -0.03 19.09
C TRP A 235 13.53 0.56 20.51
N ASN A 236 13.70 -0.28 21.54
CA ASN A 236 13.76 0.11 22.95
C ASN A 236 15.18 0.22 23.51
N ALA A 237 16.21 0.17 22.65
CA ALA A 237 17.60 0.31 23.08
C ALA A 237 17.80 1.55 23.98
N LYS A 238 18.57 1.44 25.05
CA LYS A 238 18.77 2.56 25.98
C LYS A 238 19.88 3.48 25.48
N GLY A 239 19.66 4.79 25.55
CA GLY A 239 20.65 5.80 25.13
C GLY A 239 20.81 5.89 23.62
N LEU A 240 21.81 6.64 23.14
CA LEU A 240 22.08 6.84 21.71
C LEU A 240 22.57 5.55 21.05
N VAL A 241 21.97 5.18 19.92
CA VAL A 241 22.43 4.05 19.09
C VAL A 241 23.11 4.60 17.85
N THR A 242 24.43 4.37 17.74
CA THR A 242 25.27 4.86 16.65
C THR A 242 25.49 3.84 15.54
N HIS A 243 25.07 2.59 15.73
CA HIS A 243 25.21 1.52 14.74
C HIS A 243 23.96 0.63 14.73
N LEU A 244 23.57 0.17 13.55
CA LEU A 244 22.51 -0.82 13.36
C LEU A 244 23.03 -1.94 12.47
N ASP A 245 22.90 -3.18 12.93
CA ASP A 245 23.10 -4.35 12.10
C ASP A 245 21.72 -4.82 11.62
N LEU A 246 21.39 -4.51 10.36
CA LEU A 246 20.08 -4.78 9.78
C LEU A 246 20.17 -6.00 8.87
N ALA A 247 19.49 -7.07 9.27
CA ALA A 247 19.27 -8.24 8.43
C ALA A 247 17.77 -8.43 8.19
N THR A 248 17.38 -8.69 6.94
CA THR A 248 15.99 -8.98 6.62
C THR A 248 15.88 -9.86 5.39
N GLU A 249 14.94 -10.81 5.44
CA GLU A 249 14.53 -11.60 4.28
C GLU A 249 13.38 -10.92 3.53
N HIS A 250 12.81 -9.84 4.07
CA HIS A 250 11.65 -9.18 3.46
C HIS A 250 12.06 -8.46 2.17
N PRO A 251 11.53 -8.84 0.99
CA PRO A 251 11.98 -8.36 -0.31
C PRO A 251 11.89 -6.83 -0.42
N MET A 252 10.78 -6.23 0.04
CA MET A 252 10.62 -4.77 0.01
C MET A 252 11.64 -4.04 0.90
N LEU A 253 11.97 -4.57 2.09
CA LEU A 253 12.93 -3.91 2.98
C LEU A 253 14.34 -3.97 2.40
N ASN A 254 14.71 -5.08 1.77
CA ASN A 254 15.96 -5.20 1.04
C ASN A 254 16.08 -4.16 -0.10
N VAL A 255 14.99 -3.90 -0.84
CA VAL A 255 14.96 -2.83 -1.83
C VAL A 255 15.12 -1.46 -1.15
N MET A 256 14.38 -1.19 -0.09
CA MET A 256 14.47 0.07 0.66
C MET A 256 15.90 0.32 1.16
N PHE A 257 16.57 -0.66 1.76
CA PHE A 257 17.94 -0.52 2.27
C PHE A 257 18.96 -0.25 1.17
N LYS A 258 18.82 -0.88 -0.01
CA LYS A 258 19.69 -0.58 -1.16
C LYS A 258 19.53 0.84 -1.70
N LEU A 259 18.39 1.49 -1.42
CA LEU A 259 18.10 2.87 -1.85
C LEU A 259 18.41 3.90 -0.78
N MET A 260 18.65 3.47 0.47
CA MET A 260 19.01 4.39 1.54
C MET A 260 20.43 4.93 1.34
N PRO A 261 20.66 6.22 1.60
CA PRO A 261 22.01 6.77 1.62
C PRO A 261 22.82 6.10 2.74
N GLN A 262 24.11 5.87 2.50
CA GLN A 262 25.00 5.41 3.57
C GLN A 262 25.12 6.49 4.63
N ALA A 263 24.83 6.12 5.88
CA ALA A 263 24.96 7.04 6.99
C ALA A 263 26.44 7.33 7.24
N GLN A 264 26.79 8.60 7.41
CA GLN A 264 28.13 8.98 7.84
C GLN A 264 28.31 8.63 9.32
N ASP A 265 29.50 8.14 9.67
CA ASP A 265 29.89 7.97 11.06
C ASP A 265 30.41 9.31 11.58
N LEU A 266 29.62 9.90 12.47
CA LEU A 266 29.91 11.17 13.11
C LEU A 266 30.17 10.92 14.59
N ASP A 267 31.21 11.55 15.11
CA ASP A 267 31.50 11.59 16.54
C ASP A 267 30.45 12.47 17.24
N PHE A 268 29.76 11.88 18.22
CA PHE A 268 28.67 12.55 18.93
C PHE A 268 29.14 13.76 19.73
N ASP A 269 30.26 13.65 20.44
CA ASP A 269 30.77 14.73 21.28
C ASP A 269 31.25 15.91 20.42
N ALA A 270 31.90 15.61 19.28
CA ALA A 270 32.28 16.61 18.31
C ALA A 270 31.05 17.31 17.70
N ALA A 271 29.98 16.57 17.41
CA ALA A 271 28.73 17.13 16.89
C ALA A 271 28.03 18.03 17.93
N VAL A 272 27.98 17.62 19.20
CA VAL A 272 27.43 18.44 20.29
C VAL A 272 28.25 19.71 20.48
N ALA A 273 29.58 19.62 20.47
CA ALA A 273 30.47 20.77 20.58
C ALA A 273 30.25 21.76 19.43
N GLN A 274 30.15 21.26 18.19
CA GLN A 274 29.88 22.07 17.02
C GLN A 274 28.49 22.74 17.07
N ALA A 275 27.45 21.99 17.46
CA ALA A 275 26.10 22.52 17.59
C ALA A 275 26.01 23.59 18.69
N THR A 276 26.68 23.36 19.82
CA THR A 276 26.78 24.33 20.93
C THR A 276 27.49 25.60 20.48
N GLN A 277 28.61 25.48 19.76
CA GLN A 277 29.31 26.63 19.21
C GLN A 277 28.44 27.44 18.25
N ARG A 278 27.70 26.76 17.35
CA ARG A 278 26.75 27.43 16.44
C ARG A 278 25.61 28.14 17.18
N ALA A 279 25.09 27.54 18.24
CA ALA A 279 24.05 28.15 19.06
C ALA A 279 24.57 29.39 19.79
N LEU A 280 25.79 29.33 20.36
CA LEU A 280 26.44 30.49 20.99
C LEU A 280 26.72 31.60 19.98
N GLU A 281 27.17 31.26 18.78
CA GLU A 281 27.37 32.22 17.70
C GLU A 281 26.05 32.89 17.30
N PHE A 282 24.97 32.12 17.17
CA PHE A 282 23.64 32.67 16.90
C PHE A 282 23.19 33.61 18.02
N GLU A 283 23.35 33.23 19.28
CA GLU A 283 22.92 34.06 20.39
C GLU A 283 23.70 35.38 20.51
N ARG A 284 24.97 35.39 20.07
CA ARG A 284 25.82 36.59 20.00
C ARG A 284 25.46 37.52 18.84
N MET A 285 24.63 37.10 17.88
CA MET A 285 24.18 37.96 16.78
C MET A 285 23.21 39.04 17.27
N SER A 286 23.17 40.19 16.60
CA SER A 286 22.14 41.20 16.86
C SER A 286 20.75 40.69 16.48
N ASP A 287 19.70 41.29 17.05
CA ASP A 287 18.31 40.89 16.74
C ASP A 287 17.97 41.03 15.25
N GLU A 288 18.53 42.05 14.58
CA GLU A 288 18.40 42.26 13.14
C GLU A 288 19.07 41.14 12.34
N GLN A 289 20.25 40.67 12.76
CA GLN A 289 20.94 39.54 12.14
C GLN A 289 20.20 38.22 12.38
N LYS A 290 19.66 38.01 13.58
CA LYS A 290 18.81 36.85 13.89
C LYS A 290 17.55 36.85 13.02
N ALA A 291 16.92 38.01 12.83
CA ALA A 291 15.76 38.18 11.95
C ALA A 291 16.09 37.87 10.49
N GLN A 292 17.17 38.46 9.95
CA GLN A 292 17.64 38.18 8.59
C GLN A 292 17.96 36.71 8.36
N ARG A 293 18.58 36.04 9.34
CA ARG A 293 18.91 34.61 9.23
C ARG A 293 17.65 33.74 9.22
N ARG A 294 16.64 34.07 10.02
CA ARG A 294 15.33 33.39 10.00
C ARG A 294 14.62 33.59 8.66
N GLU A 295 14.61 34.80 8.12
CA GLU A 295 14.03 35.09 6.80
C GLU A 295 14.76 34.34 5.68
N SER A 296 16.09 34.27 5.75
CA SER A 296 16.92 33.54 4.79
C SER A 296 16.60 32.04 4.80
N LEU A 297 16.38 31.44 5.98
CA LEU A 297 15.96 30.04 6.10
C LEU A 297 14.57 29.80 5.49
N VAL A 298 13.63 30.72 5.70
CA VAL A 298 12.29 30.65 5.09
C VAL A 298 12.39 30.77 3.56
N ALA A 299 13.22 31.70 3.06
CA ALA A 299 13.46 31.86 1.64
C ALA A 299 14.08 30.60 1.00
N LEU A 300 15.10 30.03 1.65
CA LEU A 300 15.73 28.78 1.22
C LEU A 300 14.72 27.62 1.17
N THR A 301 13.86 27.50 2.19
CA THR A 301 12.82 26.47 2.22
C THR A 301 11.84 26.64 1.06
N ARG A 302 11.41 27.88 0.77
CA ARG A 302 10.56 28.18 -0.39
C ARG A 302 11.24 27.84 -1.71
N GLU A 303 12.54 28.11 -1.82
CA GLU A 303 13.33 27.78 -3.00
C GLU A 303 13.42 26.27 -3.21
N ILE A 304 13.69 25.49 -2.16
CA ILE A 304 13.67 24.02 -2.21
C ILE A 304 12.31 23.49 -2.68
N VAL A 305 11.21 24.02 -2.12
CA VAL A 305 9.84 23.65 -2.54
C VAL A 305 9.59 24.02 -4.00
N ARG A 306 10.06 25.18 -4.45
CA ARG A 306 9.89 25.64 -5.83
C ARG A 306 10.72 24.81 -6.82
N ALA A 307 11.96 24.47 -6.46
CA ALA A 307 12.82 23.60 -7.26
C ALA A 307 12.19 22.22 -7.44
N ALA A 308 11.60 21.66 -6.37
CA ALA A 308 10.84 20.41 -6.45
C ALA A 308 9.60 20.49 -7.37
N GLN A 309 9.02 21.68 -7.57
CA GLN A 309 7.88 21.88 -8.49
C GLN A 309 8.30 22.09 -9.95
N SER A 310 9.54 22.51 -10.21
CA SER A 310 10.03 22.83 -11.56
C SER A 310 11.45 22.28 -11.76
N PRO A 311 11.60 20.94 -11.81
CA PRO A 311 12.92 20.33 -11.89
C PRO A 311 13.60 20.68 -13.22
N THR A 312 14.90 20.97 -13.12
CA THR A 312 15.81 21.17 -14.23
C THR A 312 15.94 19.90 -15.09
N ALA A 313 16.51 20.04 -16.29
CA ALA A 313 16.74 18.88 -17.16
C ALA A 313 17.69 17.84 -16.52
N GLN A 314 18.67 18.28 -15.74
CA GLN A 314 19.58 17.40 -15.02
C GLN A 314 18.85 16.63 -13.91
N GLU A 315 18.07 17.33 -13.07
CA GLU A 315 17.29 16.70 -12.00
C GLU A 315 16.28 15.69 -12.57
N LYS A 316 15.66 15.99 -13.72
CA LYS A 316 14.80 15.03 -14.43
C LYS A 316 15.57 13.79 -14.88
N ALA A 317 16.79 13.94 -15.39
CA ALA A 317 17.62 12.82 -15.82
C ALA A 317 18.05 11.95 -14.62
N GLU A 318 18.41 12.57 -13.50
CA GLU A 318 18.73 11.89 -12.24
C GLU A 318 17.52 11.15 -11.68
N GLN A 319 16.34 11.77 -11.70
CA GLN A 319 15.08 11.13 -11.31
C GLN A 319 14.77 9.91 -12.18
N GLN A 320 14.92 10.01 -13.51
CA GLN A 320 14.72 8.87 -14.42
C GLN A 320 15.73 7.75 -14.18
N ALA A 321 16.99 8.07 -13.88
CA ALA A 321 18.01 7.08 -13.56
C ALA A 321 17.69 6.37 -12.22
N HIS A 322 17.21 7.12 -11.24
CA HIS A 322 16.73 6.58 -9.97
C HIS A 322 15.54 5.64 -10.17
N GLU A 323 14.52 6.07 -10.92
CA GLU A 323 13.33 5.26 -11.25
C GLU A 323 13.70 3.94 -11.93
N ARG A 324 14.66 3.95 -12.88
CA ARG A 324 15.18 2.71 -13.51
C ARG A 324 15.86 1.79 -12.51
N THR A 325 16.63 2.36 -11.57
CA THR A 325 17.33 1.59 -10.53
C THR A 325 16.32 0.93 -9.60
N VAL A 326 15.34 1.70 -9.13
CA VAL A 326 14.22 1.21 -8.31
C VAL A 326 13.50 0.05 -9.00
N HIS A 327 13.12 0.25 -10.26
CA HIS A 327 12.38 -0.74 -11.04
C HIS A 327 13.17 -2.04 -11.19
N ARG A 328 14.47 -1.97 -11.50
CA ARG A 328 15.35 -3.14 -11.56
C ARG A 328 15.39 -3.89 -10.22
N LEU A 329 15.54 -3.18 -9.10
CA LEU A 329 15.58 -3.80 -7.77
C LEU A 329 14.26 -4.49 -7.42
N LEU A 330 13.13 -3.92 -7.81
CA LEU A 330 11.83 -4.54 -7.61
C LEU A 330 11.67 -5.80 -8.47
N ILE A 331 12.14 -5.79 -9.72
CA ILE A 331 12.18 -6.99 -10.58
C ILE A 331 13.05 -8.08 -9.97
N GLU A 332 14.24 -7.74 -9.48
CA GLU A 332 15.12 -8.71 -8.80
C GLU A 332 14.43 -9.33 -7.57
N ALA A 333 13.62 -8.56 -6.86
CA ALA A 333 12.96 -9.01 -5.63
C ALA A 333 11.66 -9.79 -5.86
N TYR A 334 10.89 -9.47 -6.91
CA TYR A 334 9.53 -10.00 -7.12
C TYR A 334 9.31 -10.69 -8.48
N GLY A 335 10.31 -10.70 -9.37
CA GLY A 335 10.19 -11.19 -10.74
C GLY A 335 9.35 -10.28 -11.65
N THR A 336 9.33 -10.59 -12.95
CA THR A 336 8.45 -9.99 -13.96
C THR A 336 7.35 -10.96 -14.38
N ASN A 337 6.35 -10.45 -15.10
CA ASN A 337 5.44 -11.28 -15.90
C ASN A 337 6.23 -12.06 -16.98
N GLY A 338 6.64 -13.29 -16.67
CA GLY A 338 7.24 -14.25 -17.59
C GLY A 338 6.48 -15.57 -17.58
N ALA A 339 5.72 -15.82 -18.65
CA ALA A 339 4.68 -16.85 -18.83
C ALA A 339 3.43 -16.66 -17.95
N ASP A 340 2.27 -16.60 -18.62
CA ASP A 340 0.93 -16.66 -18.02
C ASP A 340 0.91 -17.79 -16.97
N PRO A 341 0.47 -17.56 -15.71
CA PRO A 341 0.50 -18.59 -14.67
C PRO A 341 -0.33 -19.85 -15.02
N LYS A 342 -0.97 -19.88 -16.19
CA LYS A 342 -1.52 -21.09 -16.83
C LYS A 342 -0.51 -22.24 -16.97
N ASN A 343 0.80 -21.99 -16.91
CA ASN A 343 1.81 -23.06 -16.93
C ASN A 343 2.23 -23.57 -15.55
N ASP A 344 1.87 -22.88 -14.45
CA ASP A 344 2.27 -23.26 -13.08
C ASP A 344 1.14 -23.80 -12.20
N TYR A 345 -0.12 -23.76 -12.65
CA TYR A 345 -1.19 -24.53 -12.00
C TYR A 345 -1.15 -25.99 -12.45
N GLY A 346 -0.06 -26.68 -12.11
CA GLY A 346 -0.07 -28.12 -11.91
C GLY A 346 -1.05 -28.45 -10.78
N LEU A 347 -2.34 -28.46 -11.10
CA LEU A 347 -3.35 -29.13 -10.30
C LEU A 347 -3.03 -30.62 -10.33
N THR A 348 -2.27 -31.06 -9.34
CA THR A 348 -2.45 -32.41 -8.80
C THR A 348 -3.32 -32.26 -7.56
N LEU A 349 -4.62 -32.42 -7.77
CA LEU A 349 -5.48 -33.36 -7.04
C LEU A 349 -6.71 -33.65 -7.91
#